data_AF-A0A803NLQ7-F1
#
_entry.id   AF-A0A803NLQ7-F1
#
_cell.length_a   1.000
_cell.length_b   1.000
_cell.length_c   1.000
_cell.angle_alpha   90.00
_cell.angle_beta   90.00
_cell.angle_gamma   90.00
#
_symmetry.space_group_name_H-M   'P 1'
#
loop_
_entity.id
_entity.type
_entity.pdbx_description
1 polymer ?
#
loop_
_entity_poly.entity_id
_entity_poly.type
_entity_poly.pdbx_seq_one_letter_code
_entity_poly.pdbx_strand_id
1 'polypeptide(L)'
;MPSTKQLEVDNASLSKEVNDLKDERESIRTLLSKLGEEVKNKQTREEELEKEVESLTTAALEVFYEFWKAYPEGNFDYLGESKSVYLDFCVAQTAVENLEATTSTAPADQSNEIPAAQSVEPPAPSDQGNPYQEPGLLLFEYFSLFYVCLFGP
;
A
#
# COMPACT_ATOMS: atom_id res chain seq x y z
N MET A 1 44.34 -55.30 -13.72
CA MET A 1 43.64 -54.50 -14.75
C MET A 1 42.24 -55.05 -14.89
N PRO A 2 41.19 -54.21 -14.84
CA PRO A 2 39.82 -54.66 -15.06
C PRO A 2 39.70 -55.27 -16.46
N SER A 3 38.88 -56.30 -16.59
CA SER A 3 38.57 -56.91 -17.90
C SER A 3 37.77 -55.92 -18.74
N THR A 4 37.96 -55.94 -20.07
CA THR A 4 37.20 -55.11 -21.02
C THR A 4 35.69 -55.24 -20.83
N LYS A 5 35.21 -56.44 -20.49
CA LYS A 5 33.79 -56.69 -20.18
C LYS A 5 33.30 -55.95 -18.94
N GLN A 6 34.15 -55.78 -17.93
CA GLN A 6 33.81 -55.04 -16.71
C GLN A 6 33.67 -53.55 -17.03
N LEU A 7 34.59 -53.01 -17.84
CA LEU A 7 34.55 -51.61 -18.27
C LEU A 7 33.29 -51.29 -19.09
N GLU A 8 32.83 -52.22 -19.94
CA GLU A 8 31.59 -52.06 -20.71
C GLU A 8 30.35 -52.02 -19.81
N VAL A 9 30.29 -52.90 -18.80
CA VAL A 9 29.19 -52.93 -17.82
C VAL A 9 29.17 -51.65 -16.98
N ASP A 10 30.33 -51.23 -16.47
CA ASP A 10 30.45 -50.02 -15.65
C ASP A 10 30.06 -48.77 -16.46
N ASN A 11 30.44 -48.70 -17.74
CA ASN A 11 30.08 -47.60 -18.63
C ASN A 11 28.57 -47.56 -18.95
N ALA A 12 27.94 -48.73 -19.15
CA ALA A 12 26.49 -48.81 -19.34
C ALA A 12 25.73 -48.37 -18.08
N SER A 13 26.22 -48.76 -16.89
CA SER A 13 25.65 -48.34 -15.61
C SER A 13 25.76 -46.82 -15.41
N LEU A 14 26.94 -46.25 -15.64
CA LEU A 14 27.16 -44.81 -15.55
C LEU A 14 26.32 -44.03 -16.56
N SER A 15 26.17 -44.53 -17.78
CA SER A 15 25.32 -43.90 -18.80
C SER A 15 23.85 -43.87 -18.38
N LYS A 16 23.37 -44.93 -17.73
CA LYS A 16 22.02 -44.97 -17.18
C LYS A 16 21.86 -43.96 -16.05
N GLU A 17 22.78 -43.94 -15.09
CA GLU A 17 22.72 -43.02 -13.95
C GLU A 17 22.76 -41.54 -14.39
N VAL A 18 23.55 -41.21 -15.41
CA VAL A 18 23.57 -39.86 -16.00
C VAL A 18 22.23 -39.49 -16.65
N ASN A 19 21.53 -40.45 -17.27
CA ASN A 19 20.21 -40.19 -17.84
C ASN A 19 19.15 -40.03 -16.74
N ASP A 20 19.16 -40.90 -15.74
CA ASP A 20 18.23 -40.80 -14.59
C ASP A 20 18.40 -39.43 -13.89
N LEU A 21 19.64 -38.98 -13.66
CA LEU A 21 19.93 -37.66 -13.08
C LEU A 21 19.49 -36.49 -13.99
N LYS A 22 19.53 -36.65 -15.31
CA LYS A 22 19.02 -35.62 -16.23
C LYS A 22 17.50 -35.48 -16.11
N ASP A 23 16.80 -36.61 -16.00
CA ASP A 23 15.34 -36.63 -15.87
C ASP A 23 14.90 -36.05 -14.52
N GLU A 24 15.59 -36.42 -13.43
CA GLU A 24 15.36 -35.83 -12.11
C GLU A 24 15.59 -34.32 -12.11
N ARG A 25 16.70 -33.86 -12.72
CA ARG A 25 16.99 -32.43 -12.85
C ARG A 25 15.89 -31.69 -13.62
N GLU A 26 15.36 -32.29 -14.68
CA GLU A 26 14.29 -31.68 -15.46
C GLU A 26 12.96 -31.63 -14.70
N SER A 27 12.67 -32.67 -13.93
CA SER A 27 11.53 -32.71 -13.01
C SER A 27 11.64 -31.60 -11.94
N ILE A 28 12.80 -31.45 -11.32
CA ILE A 28 13.07 -30.39 -10.33
C ILE A 28 12.89 -29.00 -10.94
N ARG A 29 13.40 -28.76 -12.15
CA ARG A 29 13.20 -27.48 -12.86
C ARG A 29 11.73 -27.18 -13.07
N THR A 30 10.96 -28.18 -13.51
CA THR A 30 9.51 -28.03 -13.72
C THR A 30 8.79 -27.67 -12.42
N LEU A 31 9.16 -28.32 -11.32
CA LEU A 31 8.59 -28.02 -10.00
C LEU A 31 8.96 -26.62 -9.52
N LEU A 32 10.22 -26.20 -9.70
CA LEU A 32 10.67 -24.85 -9.34
C LEU A 32 9.95 -23.77 -10.16
N SER A 33 9.73 -23.99 -11.45
CA SER A 33 8.97 -23.05 -12.28
C SER A 33 7.53 -22.90 -11.81
N LYS A 34 6.85 -24.01 -11.49
CA LYS A 34 5.48 -23.99 -10.94
C LYS A 34 5.42 -23.28 -9.59
N LEU A 35 6.38 -23.54 -8.71
CA LEU A 35 6.46 -22.88 -7.41
C LEU A 35 6.70 -21.36 -7.58
N GLY A 36 7.56 -20.96 -8.50
CA GLY A 36 7.79 -19.54 -8.81
C GLY A 36 6.52 -18.83 -9.31
N GLU A 37 5.73 -19.50 -10.15
CA GLU A 37 4.44 -18.98 -10.59
C GLU A 37 3.42 -18.90 -9.45
N GLU A 38 3.35 -19.90 -8.59
CA GLU A 38 2.47 -19.90 -7.42
C GLU A 38 2.80 -18.76 -6.45
N VAL A 39 4.09 -18.52 -6.18
CA VAL A 39 4.53 -17.40 -5.33
C VAL A 39 4.11 -16.07 -5.93
N LYS A 40 4.32 -15.87 -7.24
CA LYS A 40 3.92 -14.64 -7.91
C LYS A 40 2.41 -14.41 -7.84
N ASN A 41 1.61 -15.46 -8.06
CA ASN A 41 0.16 -15.37 -8.00
C ASN A 41 -0.32 -15.02 -6.58
N LYS A 42 0.32 -15.56 -5.54
CA LYS A 42 0.01 -15.22 -4.14
C LYS A 42 0.34 -13.75 -3.84
N GLN A 43 1.48 -13.24 -4.30
CA GLN A 43 1.84 -11.83 -4.12
C GLN A 43 0.83 -10.90 -4.79
N THR A 44 0.43 -11.19 -6.02
CA THR A 44 -0.61 -10.39 -6.70
C THR A 44 -1.93 -10.43 -5.94
N ARG A 45 -2.33 -11.59 -5.41
CA ARG A 45 -3.57 -11.71 -4.63
C ARG A 45 -3.49 -10.94 -3.30
N GLU A 46 -2.33 -10.91 -2.67
CA GLU A 46 -2.07 -10.15 -1.45
C GLU A 46 -2.21 -8.64 -1.71
N GLU A 47 -1.59 -8.12 -2.77
CA GLU A 47 -1.74 -6.71 -3.19
C GLU A 47 -3.19 -6.34 -3.53
N GLU A 48 -3.95 -7.24 -4.14
CA GLU A 48 -5.38 -7.04 -4.40
C GLU A 48 -6.21 -6.98 -3.11
N LEU A 49 -5.92 -7.86 -2.15
CA LEU A 49 -6.58 -7.86 -0.85
C LEU A 49 -6.27 -6.61 -0.05
N GLU A 50 -5.01 -6.15 -0.06
CA GLU A 50 -4.60 -4.92 0.61
C GLU A 50 -5.45 -3.73 0.12
N LYS A 51 -5.57 -3.56 -1.19
CA LYS A 51 -6.41 -2.51 -1.81
C LYS A 51 -7.89 -2.64 -1.46
N GLU A 52 -8.41 -3.87 -1.41
CA GLU A 52 -9.81 -4.13 -1.04
C GLU A 52 -10.06 -3.73 0.43
N VAL A 53 -9.15 -4.08 1.34
CA VAL A 53 -9.24 -3.71 2.76
C VAL A 53 -9.09 -2.20 2.94
N GLU A 54 -8.18 -1.53 2.23
CA GLU A 54 -8.07 -0.07 2.25
C GLU A 54 -9.37 0.62 1.83
N SER A 55 -9.97 0.15 0.73
CA SER A 55 -11.24 0.69 0.23
C SER A 55 -12.38 0.49 1.24
N LEU A 56 -12.50 -0.71 1.81
CA LEU A 56 -13.53 -1.00 2.82
C LEU A 56 -13.32 -0.20 4.11
N THR A 57 -12.08 -0.04 4.54
CA THR A 57 -11.74 0.76 5.73
C THR A 57 -12.12 2.22 5.53
N THR A 58 -11.78 2.77 4.37
CA THR A 58 -12.15 4.15 4.00
C THR A 58 -13.68 4.32 4.00
N ALA A 59 -14.41 3.42 3.33
CA ALA A 59 -15.87 3.47 3.30
C ALA A 59 -16.49 3.36 4.70
N ALA A 60 -15.93 2.50 5.57
CA ALA A 60 -16.41 2.36 6.95
C ALA A 60 -16.17 3.63 7.78
N LEU A 61 -15.02 4.30 7.59
CA LEU A 61 -14.69 5.56 8.25
C LEU A 61 -15.60 6.69 7.79
N GLU A 62 -15.89 6.78 6.49
CA GLU A 62 -16.83 7.76 5.92
C GLU A 62 -18.25 7.58 6.47
N VAL A 63 -18.76 6.34 6.48
CA VAL A 63 -20.07 6.02 7.06
C VAL A 63 -20.12 6.36 8.55
N PHE A 64 -19.04 6.05 9.28
CA PHE A 64 -18.96 6.41 10.69
C PHE A 64 -18.95 7.93 10.89
N TYR A 65 -18.22 8.67 10.07
CA TYR A 65 -18.15 10.12 10.16
C TYR A 65 -19.52 10.77 9.96
N GLU A 66 -20.30 10.32 8.96
CA GLU A 66 -21.67 10.80 8.76
C GLU A 66 -22.56 10.49 9.97
N PHE A 67 -22.43 9.30 10.55
CA PHE A 67 -23.15 8.93 11.78
C PHE A 67 -22.73 9.81 12.97
N TRP A 68 -21.43 10.01 13.16
CA TRP A 68 -20.88 10.82 14.24
C TRP A 68 -21.30 12.29 14.11
N LYS A 69 -21.29 12.86 12.90
CA LYS A 69 -21.72 14.24 12.63
C LYS A 69 -23.20 14.47 13.01
N ALA A 70 -24.04 13.45 12.82
CA ALA A 70 -25.44 13.48 13.27
C ALA A 70 -25.59 13.32 14.79
N TYR A 71 -24.66 12.64 15.46
CA TYR A 71 -24.72 12.32 16.90
C TYR A 71 -23.35 12.48 17.60
N PRO A 72 -22.80 13.70 17.70
CA PRO A 72 -21.43 13.92 18.15
C PRO A 72 -21.22 13.60 19.64
N GLU A 73 -22.28 13.67 20.44
CA GLU A 73 -22.28 13.34 21.87
C GLU A 73 -22.60 11.86 22.14
N GLY A 74 -22.64 11.02 21.10
CA GLY A 74 -22.92 9.59 21.21
C GLY A 74 -21.91 8.84 22.09
N ASN A 75 -22.35 7.73 22.70
CA ASN A 75 -21.44 6.80 23.35
C ASN A 75 -20.88 5.82 22.29
N PHE A 76 -19.56 5.88 22.07
CA PHE A 76 -18.83 5.05 21.13
C PHE A 76 -17.93 4.00 21.79
N ASP A 77 -18.14 3.66 23.06
CA ASP A 77 -17.34 2.66 23.79
C ASP A 77 -17.40 1.25 23.16
N TYR A 78 -18.44 0.96 22.37
CA TYR A 78 -18.56 -0.29 21.62
C TYR A 78 -17.45 -0.46 20.56
N LEU A 79 -16.76 0.62 20.17
CA LEU A 79 -15.63 0.57 19.24
C LEU A 79 -14.35 0.01 19.90
N GLY A 80 -14.33 -0.13 21.23
CA GLY A 80 -13.18 -0.67 21.95
C GLY A 80 -11.89 0.08 21.64
N GLU A 81 -10.82 -0.65 21.33
CA GLU A 81 -9.50 -0.11 21.03
C GLU A 81 -9.46 0.74 19.76
N SER A 82 -10.37 0.50 18.81
CA SER A 82 -10.44 1.29 17.57
C SER A 82 -11.08 2.66 17.77
N LYS A 83 -11.66 2.94 18.94
CA LYS A 83 -12.39 4.19 19.21
C LYS A 83 -11.56 5.44 18.89
N SER A 84 -10.28 5.46 19.26
CA SER A 84 -9.41 6.62 18.99
C SER A 84 -9.25 6.86 17.49
N VAL A 85 -9.00 5.81 16.70
CA VAL A 85 -8.80 5.90 15.25
C VAL A 85 -10.02 6.51 14.56
N TYR A 86 -11.22 6.03 14.90
CA TYR A 86 -12.47 6.54 14.31
C TYR A 86 -12.74 8.01 14.71
N LEU A 87 -12.44 8.40 15.95
CA LEU A 87 -12.62 9.78 16.41
C LEU A 87 -11.57 10.73 15.83
N ASP A 88 -10.32 10.31 15.75
CA ASP A 88 -9.23 11.08 15.14
C ASP A 88 -9.52 11.37 13.67
N PHE A 89 -10.06 10.37 12.94
CA PHE A 89 -10.56 10.55 11.58
C PHE A 89 -11.65 11.62 11.49
N CYS A 90 -12.65 11.59 12.38
CA CYS A 90 -13.73 12.58 12.40
C CYS A 90 -13.23 14.00 12.64
N VAL A 91 -12.28 14.16 13.58
CA VAL A 91 -11.65 15.45 13.88
C VAL A 91 -10.88 15.97 12.66
N ALA A 92 -10.08 15.11 12.01
CA ALA A 92 -9.34 15.46 10.81
C ALA A 92 -10.27 15.87 9.65
N GLN A 93 -11.33 15.09 9.40
CA GLN A 93 -12.30 15.37 8.34
C GLN A 93 -13.04 16.69 8.56
N THR A 94 -13.40 16.98 9.82
CA THR A 94 -14.00 18.27 10.20
C THR A 94 -13.05 19.44 9.92
N ALA A 95 -11.74 19.27 10.18
CA ALA A 95 -10.74 20.29 9.89
C ALA A 95 -10.61 20.55 8.38
N VAL A 96 -10.68 19.50 7.56
CA VAL A 96 -10.66 19.60 6.08
C VAL A 96 -11.89 20.36 5.58
N GLU A 97 -13.10 19.97 6.00
CA GLU A 97 -14.34 20.66 5.60
C GLU A 97 -14.32 22.16 5.97
N ASN A 98 -13.81 22.47 7.16
CA ASN A 98 -13.69 23.86 7.61
C ASN A 98 -12.68 24.65 6.76
N LEU A 99 -11.58 24.04 6.34
CA LEU A 99 -10.60 24.67 5.45
C LEU A 99 -11.19 24.94 4.06
N GLU A 100 -11.96 23.99 3.52
CA GLU A 100 -12.64 24.14 2.23
C GLU A 100 -13.70 25.27 2.26
N ALA A 101 -14.46 25.37 3.36
CA ALA A 101 -15.45 26.43 3.54
C ALA A 101 -14.83 27.83 3.59
N THR A 102 -13.66 27.98 4.25
CA THR A 102 -12.95 29.27 4.31
C THR A 102 -12.31 29.68 2.99
N THR A 103 -11.92 28.71 2.15
CA THR A 103 -11.33 28.97 0.83
C THR A 103 -12.41 29.32 -0.22
N SER A 104 -13.61 28.77 -0.08
CA SER A 104 -14.76 29.05 -0.96
C SER A 104 -15.38 30.45 -0.75
N THR A 105 -15.07 31.13 0.36
CA THR A 105 -15.62 32.45 0.70
C THR A 105 -14.71 33.62 0.31
N ALA A 106 -13.79 33.44 -0.66
CA ALA A 106 -13.08 34.57 -1.25
C ALA A 106 -14.04 35.36 -2.17
N PRO A 107 -14.33 36.65 -1.89
CA PRO A 107 -15.25 37.41 -2.73
C PRO A 107 -14.64 37.65 -4.12
N ALA A 108 -15.34 37.16 -5.14
CA ALA A 108 -15.17 37.60 -6.53
C ALA A 108 -15.89 38.94 -6.71
N ASP A 109 -15.17 40.05 -6.56
CA ASP A 109 -15.24 41.24 -7.43
C ASP A 109 -14.53 42.43 -6.78
N GLN A 110 -13.52 42.97 -7.46
CA GLN A 110 -13.67 44.22 -8.22
C GLN A 110 -12.36 44.53 -8.97
N SER A 111 -12.46 44.50 -10.30
CA SER A 111 -11.57 45.24 -11.20
C SER A 111 -11.43 46.69 -10.74
N ASN A 112 -10.20 47.22 -10.68
CA ASN A 112 -9.89 48.56 -11.18
C ASN A 112 -8.39 48.75 -11.42
N GLU A 113 -8.10 49.11 -12.67
CA GLU A 113 -6.96 49.87 -13.20
C GLU A 113 -5.50 49.42 -12.91
N ILE A 114 -4.88 48.92 -13.97
CA ILE A 114 -3.43 48.92 -14.19
C ILE A 114 -2.94 50.39 -14.32
N PRO A 115 -1.82 50.75 -13.68
CA PRO A 115 -0.74 51.31 -14.50
C PRO A 115 0.65 50.72 -14.19
N ALA A 116 1.30 50.36 -15.29
CA ALA A 116 2.74 50.34 -15.58
C ALA A 116 3.70 49.61 -14.63
N ALA A 117 4.34 48.60 -15.21
CA ALA A 117 5.46 47.83 -14.67
C ALA A 117 6.60 48.70 -14.12
N GLN A 118 7.05 48.38 -12.90
CA GLN A 118 8.45 48.54 -12.51
C GLN A 118 9.00 47.17 -12.13
N SER A 119 9.96 46.72 -12.93
CA SER A 119 10.76 45.51 -12.75
C SER A 119 11.58 45.63 -11.47
N VAL A 120 11.24 44.84 -10.46
CA VAL A 120 12.15 44.52 -9.36
C VAL A 120 12.25 43.00 -9.30
N GLU A 121 13.48 42.54 -9.51
CA GLU A 121 13.94 41.15 -9.49
C GLU A 121 13.50 40.45 -8.18
N PRO A 122 12.84 39.27 -8.25
CA PRO A 122 12.50 38.53 -7.04
C PRO A 122 13.76 37.91 -6.42
N PRO A 123 13.94 37.97 -5.09
CA PRO A 123 15.01 37.23 -4.43
C PRO A 123 14.79 35.72 -4.61
N ALA A 124 15.88 34.98 -4.72
CA ALA A 124 15.93 33.54 -4.94
C ALA A 124 14.99 32.75 -4.00
N PRO A 125 14.39 31.64 -4.47
CA PRO A 125 13.56 30.80 -3.61
C PRO A 125 14.42 30.24 -2.47
N SER A 126 14.07 30.63 -1.25
CA SER A 126 14.59 29.97 -0.06
C SER A 126 13.96 28.58 0.00
N ASP A 127 14.82 27.56 0.13
CA ASP A 127 14.43 26.20 0.53
C ASP A 127 13.60 26.27 1.81
N GLN A 128 12.28 26.27 1.66
CA GLN A 128 11.35 25.97 2.75
C GLN A 128 10.59 24.72 2.34
N GLY A 129 10.79 23.70 3.18
CA GLY A 129 10.29 22.35 3.01
C GLY A 129 8.86 22.31 2.55
N ASN A 130 8.66 21.49 1.53
CA ASN A 130 7.39 21.07 0.97
C ASN A 130 6.35 20.78 2.08
N PRO A 131 5.24 21.54 2.19
CA PRO A 131 4.16 21.23 3.13
C PRO A 131 3.14 20.24 2.53
N TYR A 132 3.37 19.75 1.31
CA TYR A 132 2.55 18.69 0.72
C TYR A 132 2.97 17.34 1.27
N GLN A 133 2.60 17.08 2.53
CA GLN A 133 2.49 15.72 3.01
C GLN A 133 1.12 15.23 2.55
N GLU A 134 1.11 14.41 1.50
CA GLU A 134 -0.12 13.86 0.94
C GLU A 134 -0.96 13.18 2.03
N PRO A 135 -2.28 13.40 2.07
CA PRO A 135 -3.17 12.73 3.03
C PRO A 135 -3.15 11.20 2.90
N GLY A 136 -2.60 10.65 1.80
CA GLY A 136 -2.39 9.21 1.61
C GLY A 136 -1.33 8.59 2.52
N LEU A 137 -0.37 9.37 3.05
CA LEU A 137 0.67 8.83 3.94
C LEU A 137 0.14 8.54 5.36
N LEU A 138 -0.89 9.28 5.82
CA LEU A 138 -1.52 9.03 7.11
C LEU A 138 -2.30 7.72 7.09
N LEU A 139 -3.04 7.44 6.00
CA LEU A 139 -3.77 6.18 5.83
C LEU A 139 -2.86 4.95 5.91
N PHE A 140 -1.64 5.03 5.37
CA PHE A 140 -0.66 3.93 5.38
C PHE A 140 -0.13 3.61 6.80
N GLU A 141 0.10 4.64 7.63
CA GLU A 141 0.47 4.45 9.04
C GLU A 141 -0.70 3.93 9.88
N TYR A 142 -1.93 4.39 9.60
CA TYR A 142 -3.14 3.86 10.25
C TYR A 142 -3.40 2.39 9.89
N PHE A 143 -3.11 1.98 8.64
CA PHE A 143 -3.24 0.59 8.20
C PHE A 143 -2.28 -0.34 8.93
N SER A 144 -1.04 0.10 9.15
CA SER A 144 -0.04 -0.66 9.93
C SER A 144 -0.48 -0.88 11.38
N LEU A 145 -1.16 0.09 12.00
CA LEU A 145 -1.74 -0.05 13.33
C LEU A 145 -2.99 -0.96 13.34
N PHE A 146 -3.87 -0.83 12.34
CA PHE A 146 -5.10 -1.63 12.24
C PHE A 146 -4.82 -3.11 11.96
N TYR A 147 -3.83 -3.40 11.10
CA TYR A 147 -3.39 -4.77 10.80
C TYR A 147 -2.73 -5.44 12.01
N VAL A 148 -1.91 -4.72 12.78
CA VAL A 148 -1.31 -5.24 14.02
C VAL A 148 -2.37 -5.48 15.11
N CYS A 149 -3.40 -4.63 15.21
CA CYS A 149 -4.48 -4.79 16.19
C CYS A 149 -5.49 -5.89 15.84
N LEU A 150 -5.79 -6.12 14.56
CA LEU A 150 -6.71 -7.18 14.13
C LEU A 150 -6.03 -8.53 13.88
N PHE A 151 -4.73 -8.54 13.56
CA PHE A 151 -4.04 -9.73 13.06
C PHE A 151 -2.66 -10.02 13.68
N GLY A 152 -2.25 -9.39 14.80
CA GLY A 152 -0.94 -9.68 15.40
C GLY A 152 -0.94 -9.98 16.91
N PRO A 153 -0.04 -10.86 17.39
CA PRO A 153 0.36 -12.17 16.85
C PRO A 153 -0.67 -13.29 17.07
#